data_AF-A0A220DC30-F1
#
_entry.id   AF-A0A220DC30-F1
#
_cell.length_a   1.000
_cell.length_b   1.000
_cell.length_c   1.000
_cell.angle_alpha   90.00
_cell.angle_beta   90.00
_cell.angle_gamma   90.00
#
_symmetry.space_group_name_H-M   'P 1'
#
loop_
_entity.id
_entity.type
_entity.pdbx_description
1 polymer ?
#
loop_
_entity_poly.entity_id
_entity_poly.type
_entity_poly.pdbx_seq_one_letter_code
_entity_poly.pdbx_strand_id
1 'polypeptide(L)'
;VDNMYGFGQAMSQSSLCADSSVRVAYINTYQRGPQESVWETVAHPSCETFAYGSANGFLPLFIQDSTYAQQWRYTNAPDADARAVEAAYWAHTWATAQGNASQVSATIAKAAKMGDYLRHGMYDKYFKQPGCASPSCAAGTGKNSSAYLLSWYYAWGG
;
A
#
# COMPACT_ATOMS: atom_id res chain seq x y z
N VAL A 1 8.06 11.22 7.63
CA VAL A 1 7.89 11.34 9.09
C VAL A 1 7.90 12.79 9.56
N ASP A 2 8.88 13.61 9.16
CA ASP A 2 8.96 15.04 9.57
C ASP A 2 8.77 16.01 8.40
N ASN A 3 7.83 15.68 7.50
CA ASN A 3 7.42 16.52 6.37
C ASN A 3 8.55 17.14 5.51
N MET A 4 9.66 16.44 5.31
CA MET A 4 10.81 16.94 4.54
C MET A 4 10.42 17.39 3.12
N TYR A 5 9.51 16.68 2.46
CA TYR A 5 9.00 17.03 1.13
C TYR A 5 7.93 18.13 1.12
N GLY A 6 7.42 18.54 2.29
CA GLY A 6 6.48 19.66 2.42
C GLY A 6 5.01 19.36 2.10
N PHE A 7 4.65 18.16 1.64
CA PHE A 7 3.27 17.84 1.23
C PHE A 7 2.24 17.84 2.37
N GLY A 8 2.68 17.60 3.62
CA GLY A 8 1.80 17.40 4.76
C GLY A 8 0.82 18.54 5.02
N GLN A 9 1.21 19.79 4.71
CA GLN A 9 0.34 20.95 4.89
C GLN A 9 -0.92 20.84 4.03
N ALA A 10 -0.78 20.67 2.71
CA ALA A 10 -1.93 20.57 1.82
C ALA A 10 -2.76 19.31 2.07
N MET A 11 -2.10 18.18 2.37
CA MET A 11 -2.80 16.93 2.70
C MET A 11 -3.66 17.10 3.97
N SER A 12 -3.12 17.70 5.03
CA SER A 12 -3.86 17.86 6.30
C SER A 12 -5.11 18.75 6.21
N GLN A 13 -5.22 19.57 5.15
CA GLN A 13 -6.36 20.45 4.91
C GLN A 13 -7.46 19.80 4.06
N SER A 14 -7.16 18.67 3.42
CA SER A 14 -8.10 17.97 2.54
C SER A 14 -8.84 16.88 3.30
N SER A 15 -10.17 16.90 3.22
CA SER A 15 -11.02 15.82 3.76
C SER A 15 -10.78 14.48 3.06
N LEU A 16 -10.19 14.48 1.87
CA LEU A 16 -9.78 13.28 1.14
C LEU A 16 -8.58 12.57 1.79
N CYS A 17 -7.77 13.31 2.55
CA CYS A 17 -6.45 12.85 3.02
C CYS A 17 -6.38 12.67 4.54
N ALA A 18 -7.50 12.27 5.16
CA ALA A 18 -7.68 12.26 6.62
C ALA A 18 -6.62 11.43 7.39
N ASP A 19 -5.92 10.50 6.73
CA ASP A 19 -4.88 9.68 7.35
C ASP A 19 -3.53 10.41 7.49
N SER A 20 -3.33 11.53 6.81
CA SER A 20 -2.09 12.32 6.86
C SER A 20 -2.18 13.47 7.85
N SER A 21 -1.04 13.82 8.44
CA SER A 21 -0.89 15.03 9.26
C SER A 21 0.14 15.96 8.64
N VAL A 22 0.25 17.19 9.16
CA VAL A 22 1.31 18.12 8.75
C VAL A 22 2.69 17.48 8.94
N ARG A 23 2.89 16.71 10.02
CA ARG A 23 4.17 16.08 10.33
C ARG A 23 4.37 14.79 9.52
N VAL A 24 3.49 13.80 9.72
CA VAL A 24 3.53 12.50 9.04
C VAL A 24 2.67 12.57 7.79
N ALA A 25 3.32 12.80 6.65
CA ALA A 25 2.71 12.79 5.32
C ALA A 25 3.02 11.46 4.61
N TYR A 26 1.98 10.81 4.07
CA TYR A 26 2.15 9.62 3.22
C TYR A 26 2.58 10.04 1.82
N ILE A 27 3.65 9.40 1.33
CA ILE A 27 4.23 9.65 0.02
C ILE A 27 4.49 8.34 -0.69
N ASN A 28 4.71 8.43 -2.01
CA ASN A 28 5.26 7.36 -2.80
C ASN A 28 6.33 7.90 -3.77
N THR A 29 7.08 7.01 -4.41
CA THR A 29 8.20 7.32 -5.31
C THR A 29 8.10 6.47 -6.58
N TYR A 30 8.36 5.16 -6.48
CA TYR A 30 8.41 4.24 -7.62
C TYR A 30 7.04 4.05 -8.30
N GLN A 31 6.97 4.36 -9.61
CA GLN A 31 5.77 4.19 -10.44
C GLN A 31 6.06 3.91 -11.93
N ARG A 32 7.32 3.98 -12.41
CA ARG A 32 7.65 3.99 -13.86
C ARG A 32 8.43 2.77 -14.34
N GLY A 33 8.25 1.64 -13.66
CA GLY A 33 8.73 0.34 -14.12
C GLY A 33 10.16 -0.01 -13.69
N PRO A 34 10.71 -1.12 -14.21
CA PRO A 34 11.87 -1.78 -13.62
C PRO A 34 13.20 -1.03 -13.78
N GLN A 35 13.27 -0.03 -14.66
CA GLN A 35 14.47 0.80 -14.87
C GLN A 35 14.42 2.11 -14.06
N GLU A 36 13.34 2.38 -13.33
CA GLU A 36 13.29 3.54 -12.44
C GLU A 36 14.06 3.24 -11.15
N SER A 37 15.33 3.62 -11.13
CA SER A 37 16.12 3.55 -9.90
C SER A 37 15.66 4.59 -8.86
N VAL A 38 16.11 4.45 -7.62
CA VAL A 38 15.81 5.42 -6.55
C VAL A 38 16.18 6.86 -6.91
N TRP A 39 17.22 7.03 -7.74
CA TRP A 39 17.73 8.33 -8.19
C TRP A 39 16.87 8.99 -9.25
N GLU A 40 15.96 8.24 -9.86
CA GLU A 40 15.17 8.69 -10.99
C GLU A 40 13.72 8.98 -10.61
N THR A 41 13.28 8.58 -9.41
CA THR A 41 11.90 8.77 -8.94
C THR A 41 11.52 10.25 -8.77
N VAL A 42 10.21 10.51 -8.86
CA VAL A 42 9.62 11.79 -8.44
C VAL A 42 8.77 11.52 -7.20
N ALA A 43 9.24 11.95 -6.03
CA ALA A 43 8.48 11.82 -4.79
C ALA A 43 7.17 12.62 -4.87
N HIS A 44 6.06 11.98 -4.52
CA HIS A 44 4.72 12.54 -4.67
C HIS A 44 3.81 12.12 -3.51
N PRO A 45 2.78 12.91 -3.15
CA PRO A 45 1.89 12.57 -2.06
C PRO A 45 0.99 11.37 -2.43
N SER A 46 0.73 10.50 -1.46
CA SER A 46 -0.23 9.40 -1.62
C SER A 46 -1.66 9.90 -1.84
N CYS A 47 -1.99 11.05 -1.26
CA CYS A 47 -3.25 11.75 -1.48
C CYS A 47 -3.00 12.96 -2.39
N GLU A 48 -3.51 12.87 -3.61
CA GLU A 48 -3.35 13.86 -4.66
C GLU A 48 -4.48 14.88 -4.62
N THR A 49 -4.15 16.09 -4.18
CA THR A 49 -5.08 17.22 -4.09
C THR A 49 -4.85 18.25 -5.20
N PHE A 50 -3.91 18.00 -6.12
CA PHE A 50 -3.43 18.95 -7.13
C PHE A 50 -2.78 20.22 -6.57
N ALA A 51 -2.43 20.23 -5.28
CA ALA A 51 -1.74 21.35 -4.64
C ALA A 51 -0.28 21.52 -5.09
N TYR A 52 0.31 20.48 -5.70
CA TYR A 52 1.70 20.44 -6.13
C TYR A 52 1.82 19.73 -7.48
N GLY A 53 2.93 19.92 -8.19
CA GLY A 53 3.15 19.31 -9.51
C GLY A 53 2.48 20.11 -10.63
N SER A 54 1.88 19.42 -11.60
CA SER A 54 1.13 20.05 -12.70
C SER A 54 -0.28 20.47 -12.27
N ALA A 55 -1.09 21.00 -13.20
CA ALA A 55 -2.51 21.27 -12.96
C ALA A 55 -3.32 20.01 -12.54
N ASN A 56 -2.83 18.82 -12.89
CA ASN A 56 -3.42 17.53 -12.52
C ASN A 56 -2.54 16.78 -11.49
N GLY A 57 -1.77 17.54 -10.69
CA GLY A 57 -0.85 16.98 -9.74
C GLY A 57 0.32 16.24 -10.39
N PHE A 58 0.66 15.08 -9.84
CA PHE A 58 1.69 14.18 -10.36
C PHE A 58 1.11 13.07 -11.26
N LEU A 59 -0.22 12.94 -11.35
CA LEU A 59 -0.88 11.80 -12.02
C LEU A 59 -0.44 11.60 -13.48
N PRO A 60 -0.34 12.64 -14.33
CA PRO A 60 0.03 12.46 -15.73
C PRO A 60 1.46 11.96 -15.94
N LEU A 61 2.32 11.98 -14.91
CA LEU A 61 3.66 11.37 -14.98
C LEU A 61 3.59 9.84 -15.01
N PHE A 62 2.51 9.25 -14.50
CA PHE A 62 2.42 7.82 -14.23
C PHE A 62 1.36 7.12 -15.07
N ILE A 63 0.16 7.71 -15.16
CA ILE A 63 -0.99 7.12 -15.86
C ILE A 63 -1.55 8.17 -16.81
N GLN A 64 -1.68 7.82 -18.09
CA GLN A 64 -2.33 8.67 -19.07
C GLN A 64 -3.84 8.43 -19.03
N ASP A 65 -4.60 9.50 -18.82
CA ASP A 65 -6.05 9.50 -18.88
C ASP A 65 -6.56 10.80 -19.55
N SER A 66 -7.79 10.73 -20.06
CA SER A 66 -8.52 11.85 -20.65
C SER A 66 -8.88 12.94 -19.63
N THR A 67 -9.13 12.56 -18.38
CA THR A 67 -9.41 13.47 -17.26
C THR A 67 -8.75 12.96 -16.00
N TYR A 68 -8.49 13.85 -15.05
CA TYR A 68 -7.84 13.54 -13.79
C TYR A 68 -8.70 14.02 -12.62
N ALA A 69 -8.82 13.19 -11.58
CA ALA A 69 -9.52 13.51 -10.35
C ALA A 69 -8.55 13.52 -9.16
N GLN A 70 -8.82 14.39 -8.19
CA GLN A 70 -8.22 14.28 -6.87
C GLN A 70 -8.55 12.89 -6.32
N GLN A 71 -7.54 12.23 -5.77
CA GLN A 71 -7.64 10.81 -5.39
C GLN A 71 -6.63 10.48 -4.31
N TRP A 72 -6.82 9.36 -3.63
CA TRP A 72 -5.81 8.79 -2.74
C TRP A 72 -5.39 7.41 -3.24
N ARG A 73 -4.14 7.04 -2.99
CA ARG A 73 -3.59 5.72 -3.33
C ARG A 73 -2.47 5.33 -2.40
N TYR A 74 -2.52 4.08 -1.95
CA TYR A 74 -1.54 3.49 -1.05
C TYR A 74 -0.99 2.19 -1.63
N THR A 75 0.23 1.85 -1.23
CA THR A 75 0.93 0.65 -1.68
C THR A 75 1.48 -0.05 -0.46
N ASN A 76 1.06 -1.29 -0.25
CA ASN A 76 1.58 -2.12 0.82
C ASN A 76 2.87 -2.81 0.36
N ALA A 77 3.79 -3.04 1.32
CA ALA A 77 4.93 -3.93 1.18
C ALA A 77 4.63 -5.23 1.95
N PRO A 78 4.20 -6.32 1.27
CA PRO A 78 3.66 -7.51 1.93
C PRO A 78 4.64 -8.19 2.89
N ASP A 79 5.95 -8.08 2.63
CA ASP A 79 6.99 -8.58 3.52
C ASP A 79 7.00 -7.85 4.88
N ALA A 80 6.69 -6.56 4.92
CA ALA A 80 6.64 -5.78 6.15
C ALA A 80 5.45 -6.17 7.03
N ASP A 81 4.28 -6.32 6.43
CA ASP A 81 3.08 -6.79 7.14
C ASP A 81 3.26 -8.24 7.63
N ALA A 82 3.83 -9.13 6.80
CA ALA A 82 4.14 -10.49 7.20
C ALA A 82 5.12 -10.55 8.39
N ARG A 83 6.16 -9.71 8.37
CA ARG A 83 7.12 -9.59 9.47
C ARG A 83 6.46 -9.08 10.76
N ALA A 84 5.48 -8.18 10.66
CA ALA A 84 4.71 -7.73 11.82
C ALA A 84 3.82 -8.85 12.39
N VAL A 85 3.21 -9.66 11.54
CA VAL A 85 2.44 -10.85 11.94
C VAL A 85 3.35 -11.89 12.61
N GLU A 86 4.54 -12.13 12.05
CA GLU A 86 5.56 -13.01 12.64
C GLU A 86 6.00 -12.52 14.03
N ALA A 87 6.27 -11.23 14.18
CA ALA A 87 6.63 -10.65 15.47
C ALA A 87 5.49 -10.80 16.51
N ALA A 88 4.24 -10.63 16.08
CA ALA A 88 3.07 -10.83 16.94
C ALA A 88 2.93 -12.30 17.37
N TYR A 89 3.22 -13.26 16.49
CA TYR A 89 3.25 -14.69 16.85
C TYR A 89 4.25 -14.98 17.98
N TRP A 90 5.48 -14.46 17.87
CA TRP A 90 6.49 -14.64 18.91
C TRP A 90 6.10 -13.94 20.21
N ALA A 91 5.57 -12.71 20.14
CA ALA A 91 5.07 -12.01 21.30
C ALA A 91 3.96 -12.79 22.02
N HIS A 92 3.02 -13.37 21.28
CA HIS A 92 1.97 -14.22 21.85
C HIS A 92 2.55 -15.46 22.52
N THR A 93 3.50 -16.13 21.86
CA THR A 93 4.17 -17.33 22.36
C THR A 93 4.88 -17.06 23.69
N TRP A 94 5.68 -16.00 23.75
CA TRP A 94 6.42 -15.63 24.95
C TRP A 94 5.51 -15.12 26.06
N ALA A 95 4.50 -14.30 25.74
CA ALA A 95 3.54 -13.84 26.73
C ALA A 95 2.74 -15.01 27.33
N THR A 96 2.37 -16.00 26.51
CA THR A 96 1.68 -17.21 26.97
C THR A 96 2.55 -18.03 27.91
N ALA A 97 3.82 -18.24 27.56
CA ALA A 97 4.77 -18.96 28.43
C ALA A 97 4.97 -18.29 29.81
N GLN A 98 4.75 -16.97 29.88
CA GLN A 98 4.82 -16.19 31.12
C GLN A 98 3.46 -16.04 31.84
N GLY A 99 2.39 -16.65 31.33
CA GLY A 99 1.03 -16.48 31.88
C GLY A 99 0.40 -15.10 31.60
N ASN A 100 0.98 -14.31 30.69
CA ASN A 100 0.62 -12.92 30.39
C ASN A 100 -0.09 -12.74 29.03
N ALA A 101 -0.61 -13.81 28.43
CA ALA A 101 -1.24 -13.77 27.10
C ALA A 101 -2.35 -12.71 26.96
N SER A 102 -3.12 -12.48 28.01
CA SER A 102 -4.20 -11.48 28.03
C SER A 102 -3.70 -10.05 27.79
N GLN A 103 -2.46 -9.74 28.22
CA GLN A 103 -1.86 -8.40 28.10
C GLN A 103 -1.56 -8.02 26.64
N VAL A 104 -1.35 -8.99 25.75
CA VAL A 104 -1.03 -8.75 24.34
C VAL A 104 -2.21 -9.00 23.39
N SER A 105 -3.33 -9.50 23.91
CA SER A 105 -4.49 -9.96 23.11
C SER A 105 -4.99 -8.94 22.07
N ALA A 106 -5.08 -7.67 22.43
CA ALA A 106 -5.51 -6.60 21.52
C ALA A 106 -4.54 -6.41 20.33
N THR A 107 -3.23 -6.54 20.56
CA THR A 107 -2.21 -6.46 19.50
C THR A 107 -2.27 -7.69 18.60
N ILE A 108 -2.50 -8.87 19.17
CA ILE A 108 -2.67 -10.11 18.38
C ILE A 108 -3.91 -10.02 17.48
N ALA A 109 -5.01 -9.46 17.98
CA ALA A 109 -6.20 -9.23 17.16
C ALA A 109 -5.92 -8.27 15.98
N LYS A 110 -5.12 -7.23 16.18
CA LYS A 110 -4.68 -6.33 15.10
C LYS A 110 -3.79 -7.03 14.08
N ALA A 111 -2.83 -7.84 14.54
CA ALA A 111 -1.97 -8.63 13.65
C ALA A 111 -2.77 -9.65 12.84
N ALA A 112 -3.75 -10.32 13.45
CA ALA A 112 -4.66 -11.22 12.75
C ALA A 112 -5.46 -10.48 11.66
N LYS A 113 -6.00 -9.29 11.96
CA LYS A 113 -6.68 -8.45 10.96
C LYS A 113 -5.73 -8.04 9.83
N MET A 114 -4.50 -7.66 10.14
CA MET A 114 -3.47 -7.34 9.14
C MET A 114 -3.21 -8.55 8.22
N GLY A 115 -3.01 -9.74 8.79
CA GLY A 115 -2.84 -10.98 8.02
C GLY A 115 -4.05 -11.32 7.14
N ASP A 116 -5.26 -10.94 7.56
CA ASP A 116 -6.48 -11.12 6.76
C ASP A 116 -6.50 -10.23 5.51
N TYR A 117 -6.12 -8.96 5.64
CA TYR A 117 -5.98 -8.04 4.49
C TYR A 117 -4.75 -8.34 3.64
N LEU A 118 -3.67 -8.85 4.23
CA LEU A 118 -2.44 -9.25 3.52
C LEU A 118 -2.70 -10.29 2.42
N ARG A 119 -3.82 -11.02 2.48
CA ARG A 119 -4.26 -11.93 1.41
C ARG A 119 -4.44 -11.24 0.06
N HIS A 120 -4.63 -9.93 0.00
CA HIS A 120 -4.60 -9.18 -1.27
C HIS A 120 -3.25 -9.32 -1.99
N GLY A 121 -2.15 -9.43 -1.24
CA GLY A 121 -0.81 -9.66 -1.79
C GLY A 121 -0.63 -11.02 -2.47
N MET A 122 -1.60 -11.93 -2.38
CA MET A 122 -1.55 -13.28 -2.99
C MET A 122 -2.06 -13.35 -4.42
N TYR A 123 -2.71 -12.30 -4.92
CA TYR A 123 -3.35 -12.29 -6.24
C TYR A 123 -2.49 -11.62 -7.30
N ASP A 124 -2.66 -12.04 -8.56
CA ASP A 124 -2.16 -11.30 -9.71
C ASP A 124 -2.65 -9.84 -9.68
N LYS A 125 -1.82 -8.91 -10.15
CA LYS A 125 -2.06 -7.46 -10.13
C LYS A 125 -3.43 -7.07 -10.72
N TYR A 126 -3.89 -7.80 -11.74
CA TYR A 126 -5.18 -7.57 -12.40
C TYR A 126 -6.08 -8.81 -12.32
N PHE A 127 -5.88 -9.66 -11.31
CA PHE A 127 -6.62 -10.90 -11.08
C PHE A 127 -6.67 -11.82 -12.30
N LYS A 128 -5.61 -11.87 -13.11
CA LYS A 128 -5.48 -12.83 -14.22
C LYS A 128 -5.06 -14.20 -13.72
N GLN A 129 -5.35 -15.23 -14.52
CA GLN A 129 -4.93 -16.59 -14.20
C GLN A 129 -3.40 -16.76 -14.41
N PRO A 130 -2.72 -17.57 -13.57
CA PRO A 130 -1.31 -17.91 -13.76
C PRO A 130 -1.01 -18.45 -15.16
N GLY A 131 0.16 -18.09 -15.69
CA GLY A 131 0.58 -18.48 -17.04
C GLY A 131 0.00 -17.61 -18.17
N CYS A 132 -0.83 -16.61 -17.84
CA CYS A 132 -1.24 -15.59 -18.80
C CYS A 132 -0.04 -14.77 -19.31
N ALA A 133 0.09 -14.65 -20.63
CA ALA A 133 1.17 -13.91 -21.30
C ALA A 133 0.67 -12.71 -22.14
N SER A 134 -0.60 -12.32 -21.99
CA SER A 134 -1.21 -11.22 -22.75
C SER A 134 -2.19 -10.41 -21.90
N PRO A 135 -2.30 -9.07 -22.08
CA PRO A 135 -3.33 -8.27 -21.42
C PRO A 135 -4.77 -8.76 -21.69
N SER A 136 -5.00 -9.44 -22.81
CA SER A 136 -6.32 -9.91 -23.25
C SER A 136 -6.77 -11.24 -22.63
N CYS A 137 -5.97 -11.90 -21.77
CA CYS A 137 -6.39 -13.14 -21.13
C CYS A 137 -7.68 -12.96 -20.32
N ALA A 138 -8.45 -14.05 -20.19
CA ALA A 138 -9.58 -14.10 -19.26
C ALA A 138 -9.13 -13.76 -17.82
N ALA A 139 -9.99 -13.03 -17.11
CA ALA A 139 -9.82 -12.83 -15.68
C ALA A 139 -10.06 -14.15 -14.91
N GLY A 140 -9.51 -14.24 -13.70
CA GLY A 140 -9.89 -15.26 -12.74
C GLY A 140 -11.34 -15.08 -12.28
N THR A 141 -11.93 -16.16 -11.76
CA THR A 141 -13.29 -16.21 -11.21
C THR A 141 -13.27 -16.48 -9.70
N GLY A 142 -12.12 -16.25 -9.06
CA GLY A 142 -11.91 -16.46 -7.64
C GLY A 142 -10.44 -16.78 -7.38
N LYS A 143 -10.19 -17.86 -6.64
CA LYS A 143 -8.83 -18.27 -6.22
C LYS A 143 -7.92 -18.70 -7.39
N ASN A 144 -8.43 -18.87 -8.60
CA ASN A 144 -7.63 -19.22 -9.78
C ASN A 144 -6.80 -18.05 -10.33
N SER A 145 -6.82 -16.88 -9.70
CA SER A 145 -5.86 -15.78 -9.93
C SER A 145 -4.89 -15.57 -8.75
N SER A 146 -4.90 -16.46 -7.75
CA SER A 146 -3.98 -16.43 -6.62
C SER A 146 -2.73 -17.26 -6.90
N ALA A 147 -1.56 -16.69 -6.65
CA ALA A 147 -0.28 -17.42 -6.59
C ALA A 147 0.00 -18.01 -5.20
N TYR A 148 -0.77 -17.60 -4.17
CA TYR A 148 -0.56 -17.98 -2.76
C TYR A 148 0.86 -17.66 -2.22
N LEU A 149 1.51 -16.68 -2.84
CA LEU A 149 2.79 -16.13 -2.42
C LEU A 149 2.61 -14.65 -2.07
N LEU A 150 3.51 -14.11 -1.26
CA LEU A 150 3.55 -12.66 -1.02
C LEU A 150 4.20 -11.99 -2.25
N SER A 151 3.40 -11.28 -3.04
CA SER A 151 3.88 -10.51 -4.19
C SER A 151 4.65 -9.26 -3.77
N TRP A 152 5.19 -8.52 -4.74
CA TRP A 152 5.95 -7.29 -4.48
C TRP A 152 5.11 -6.22 -3.78
N TYR A 153 3.81 -6.14 -4.11
CA TYR A 153 2.88 -5.21 -3.50
C TYR A 153 1.43 -5.60 -3.77
N TYR A 154 0.53 -5.12 -2.91
CA TYR A 154 -0.84 -4.81 -3.32
C TYR A 154 -1.09 -3.31 -3.12
N ALA A 155 -1.97 -2.74 -3.92
CA ALA A 155 -2.28 -1.32 -3.90
C ALA A 155 -3.79 -1.09 -3.94
N TRP A 156 -4.24 0.01 -3.36
CA TRP A 156 -5.64 0.42 -3.34
C TRP A 156 -5.72 1.95 -3.40
N GLY A 157 -6.80 2.46 -3.99
CA GLY A 157 -7.03 3.89 -4.17
C GLY A 157 -8.49 4.20 -4.48
N GLY A 158 -8.84 5.48 -4.46
CA GLY A 158 -10.19 5.98 -4.70
C GLY A 158 -10.28 7.49 -4.80
#